data_AF-A0A1E3GXY8-F1
#
_entry.id   AF-A0A1E3GXY8-F1
#
_cell.length_a   1.000
_cell.length_b   1.000
_cell.length_c   1.000
_cell.angle_alpha   90.00
_cell.angle_beta   90.00
_cell.angle_gamma   90.00
#
_symmetry.space_group_name_H-M   'P 1'
#
loop_
_entity.id
_entity.type
_entity.pdbx_description
1 polymer ?
#
loop_
_entity_poly.entity_id
_entity_poly.type
_entity_poly.pdbx_seq_one_letter_code
_entity_poly.pdbx_strand_id
1 'polypeptide(L)' 'MLLKLVAETEGVAAKVIATVDDLEEIAADDDADVEALKGWRREMFGEKALRLKRGQLGLSFDGRKVITIERG' A
#
# COMPACT_ATOMS: atom_id res chain seq x y z
N MET A 1 2.20 -6.36 -4.16
CA MET A 1 1.72 -7.33 -3.14
C MET A 1 0.85 -6.66 -2.07
N LEU A 2 1.32 -5.60 -1.39
CA LEU A 2 0.54 -4.87 -0.37
C LEU A 2 -0.84 -4.39 -0.88
N LEU A 3 -0.90 -3.80 -2.08
CA LEU A 3 -2.16 -3.32 -2.67
C LEU A 3 -3.24 -4.42 -2.75
N LYS A 4 -2.83 -5.64 -3.11
CA LYS A 4 -3.74 -6.79 -3.19
C LYS A 4 -4.27 -7.17 -1.81
N LEU A 5 -3.41 -7.21 -0.80
CA LEU A 5 -3.81 -7.51 0.58
C LEU A 5 -4.82 -6.49 1.12
N VAL A 6 -4.58 -5.20 0.89
CA VAL A 6 -5.47 -4.12 1.31
C VAL A 6 -6.81 -4.23 0.56
N ALA A 7 -6.78 -4.40 -0.76
CA ALA A 7 -7.97 -4.59 -1.59
C ALA A 7 -8.85 -5.76 -1.11
N GLU A 8 -8.23 -6.91 -0.81
CA GLU A 8 -8.93 -8.10 -0.30
C GLU A 8 -9.52 -7.88 1.10
N THR A 9 -8.79 -7.17 1.97
CA THR A 9 -9.22 -6.90 3.35
C THR A 9 -10.41 -5.93 3.39
N GLU A 10 -10.36 -4.89 2.57
CA GLU A 10 -11.39 -3.83 2.53
C GLU A 10 -12.55 -4.16 1.59
N GLY A 11 -12.45 -5.22 0.79
CA GLY A 11 -13.47 -5.60 -0.20
C GLY A 11 -13.57 -4.60 -1.37
N VAL A 12 -12.51 -3.84 -1.63
CA VAL A 12 -12.46 -2.80 -2.68
C VAL A 12 -11.55 -3.26 -3.81
N ALA A 13 -11.96 -3.05 -5.07
CA ALA A 13 -11.13 -3.41 -6.21
C ALA A 13 -9.80 -2.62 -6.20
N ALA A 14 -8.68 -3.33 -6.32
CA ALA A 14 -7.33 -2.74 -6.26
C ALA A 14 -7.15 -1.51 -7.16
N LYS A 15 -7.67 -1.55 -8.39
CA LYS A 15 -7.59 -0.44 -9.36
C LYS A 15 -8.30 0.85 -8.92
N VAL A 16 -9.24 0.77 -7.97
CA VAL A 16 -9.94 1.94 -7.42
C VAL A 16 -9.10 2.58 -6.31
N ILE A 17 -8.24 1.79 -5.67
CA ILE A 17 -7.32 2.21 -4.61
C ILE A 17 -6.05 2.82 -5.21
N ALA A 18 -5.43 2.14 -6.18
CA ALA A 18 -4.23 2.61 -6.85
C ALA A 18 -4.06 1.93 -8.22
N THR A 19 -3.46 2.66 -9.16
CA THR A 19 -3.01 2.17 -10.47
C THR A 19 -1.56 1.69 -10.40
N VAL A 20 -1.04 1.11 -11.48
CA VAL A 20 0.39 0.74 -11.57
C VAL A 20 1.25 2.00 -11.54
N ASP A 21 0.87 3.02 -12.31
CA ASP A 21 1.57 4.30 -12.38
C ASP A 21 1.67 4.96 -10.99
N ASP A 22 0.58 4.94 -10.21
CA ASP A 22 0.62 5.44 -8.82
C ASP A 22 1.68 4.72 -7.97
N LEU A 23 1.83 3.39 -8.14
CA LEU A 23 2.82 2.61 -7.39
C LEU A 23 4.25 2.94 -7.81
N GLU A 24 4.47 3.18 -9.10
CA GLU A 24 5.78 3.57 -9.64
C GLU A 24 6.18 4.96 -9.13
N GLU A 25 5.25 5.92 -9.15
CA GLU A 25 5.48 7.26 -8.60
C GLU A 25 5.75 7.23 -7.10
N ILE A 26 4.94 6.49 -6.32
CA ILE A 26 5.16 6.34 -4.87
C ILE A 26 6.52 5.68 -4.60
N ALA A 27 6.92 4.69 -5.39
CA ALA A 27 8.23 4.05 -5.24
C ALA A 27 9.38 5.02 -5.51
N ALA A 28 9.21 5.98 -6.42
CA ALA A 28 10.21 6.99 -6.76
C ALA A 28 10.25 8.15 -5.75
N ASP A 29 9.09 8.64 -5.30
CA ASP A 29 8.97 9.86 -4.49
C ASP A 29 7.99 9.67 -3.32
N ASP A 30 8.39 10.14 -2.13
CA ASP A 30 7.54 10.08 -0.93
C ASP A 30 6.39 11.10 -0.97
N ASP A 31 6.56 12.17 -1.75
CA ASP A 31 5.61 13.27 -1.90
C ASP A 31 4.92 13.28 -3.28
N ALA A 32 4.91 12.14 -3.96
CA ALA A 32 4.28 11.97 -5.27
C ALA A 32 2.84 12.51 -5.32
N ASP A 33 2.50 13.26 -6.37
CA ASP A 33 1.19 13.92 -6.52
C ASP A 33 0.11 12.99 -7.10
N VAL A 34 -0.04 11.80 -6.49
CA VAL A 34 -0.91 10.73 -7.00
C VAL A 34 -2.19 10.55 -6.19
N GLU A 35 -3.23 10.00 -6.82
CA GLU A 35 -4.53 9.77 -6.18
C GLU A 35 -4.42 8.80 -4.99
N ALA A 36 -3.50 7.84 -5.05
CA ALA A 36 -3.25 6.88 -3.98
C ALA A 36 -2.70 7.52 -2.68
N LEU A 37 -2.14 8.74 -2.76
CA LEU A 37 -1.65 9.51 -1.60
C LEU A 37 -2.61 10.62 -1.15
N LYS A 38 -3.85 10.62 -1.65
CA LYS A 38 -4.88 11.62 -1.34
C LYS A 38 -6.15 11.00 -0.74
N GLY A 39 -6.81 11.76 0.12
CA GLY A 39 -8.11 11.42 0.72
C GLY A 39 -8.16 10.01 1.30
N TRP A 40 -9.29 9.31 1.09
CA TRP A 40 -9.52 7.98 1.64
C TRP A 40 -8.53 6.91 1.13
N ARG A 41 -7.97 7.08 -0.08
CA ARG A 41 -6.97 6.14 -0.62
C ARG A 41 -5.66 6.21 0.15
N ARG A 42 -5.28 7.41 0.61
CA ARG A 42 -4.11 7.60 1.48
C ARG A 42 -4.28 6.84 2.80
N GLU A 43 -5.42 7.02 3.45
CA GLU A 43 -5.73 6.40 4.73
C GLU A 43 -5.78 4.88 4.63
N MET A 44 -6.36 4.37 3.54
CA MET A 44 -6.52 2.94 3.29
C MET A 44 -5.19 2.27 2.88
N PHE A 45 -4.47 2.87 1.94
CA PHE A 45 -3.32 2.24 1.27
C PHE A 45 -2.07 3.11 1.27
N GLY A 46 -2.19 4.39 0.89
CA GLY A 46 -1.03 5.26 0.65
C GLY A 46 -0.06 5.34 1.81
N GLU A 47 -0.56 5.51 3.04
CA GLU A 47 0.29 5.56 4.24
C GLU A 47 1.02 4.23 4.47
N LYS A 48 0.35 3.10 4.27
CA LYS A 48 0.98 1.76 4.37
C LYS A 48 2.04 1.56 3.29
N ALA A 49 1.80 2.07 2.08
CA ALA A 49 2.74 2.00 0.97
C ALA A 49 4.01 2.81 1.24
N LEU A 50 3.88 4.04 1.76
CA LEU A 50 5.01 4.87 2.17
C LEU A 50 5.81 4.21 3.30
N ARG A 51 5.13 3.67 4.33
CA ARG A 51 5.79 2.94 5.43
C ARG A 51 6.52 1.69 4.94
N LEU A 52 5.94 0.96 3.99
CA LEU A 52 6.58 -0.19 3.35
C LEU A 52 7.83 0.23 2.56
N LYS A 53 7.75 1.29 1.75
CA LYS A 53 8.90 1.86 1.03
C LYS A 53 10.04 2.26 1.97
N ARG A 54 9.70 2.90 3.10
CA ARG A 54 10.66 3.34 4.14
C ARG A 54 11.22 2.20 4.98
N GLY A 55 10.80 0.95 4.75
CA GLY A 55 11.23 -0.22 5.53
C GLY A 55 10.63 -0.31 6.93
N GLN A 56 9.65 0.53 7.27
CA GLN A 56 8.95 0.57 8.56
C GLN A 56 7.80 -0.44 8.64
N LEU A 57 7.37 -0.93 7.49
CA LEU A 57 6.39 -2.00 7.36
C LEU A 57 7.02 -3.15 6.57
N GLY A 58 6.81 -4.38 7.01
CA GLY A 58 7.19 -5.58 6.30
C GLY A 58 5.97 -6.40 5.91
N LEU A 59 6.15 -7.33 4.98
CA LEU A 59 5.17 -8.36 4.65
C LEU A 59 5.69 -9.71 5.16
N SER A 60 4.83 -10.48 5.82
CA SER A 60 5.12 -11.83 6.32
C SER A 60 4.06 -12.81 5.85
N PHE A 61 4.40 -14.10 5.91
CA PHE A 61 3.46 -15.20 5.66
C PHE A 61 3.03 -15.82 6.98
N ASP A 62 1.73 -15.84 7.23
CA ASP A 62 1.09 -16.61 8.29
C ASP A 62 0.31 -17.77 7.65
N GLY A 63 0.98 -18.93 7.58
CA GLY A 63 0.48 -20.10 6.85
C GLY A 63 0.27 -19.79 5.37
N ARG A 64 -0.99 -19.61 4.96
CA ARG A 64 -1.38 -19.28 3.57
C ARG A 64 -1.75 -17.81 3.37
N LYS A 65 -1.77 -17.00 4.44
CA LYS A 65 -2.20 -15.60 4.41
C LYS A 65 -0.98 -14.68 4.46
N VAL A 66 -0.98 -13.64 3.62
CA VAL A 66 0.01 -12.55 3.72
C VAL A 66 -0.49 -11.57 4.78
N ILE A 67 0.39 -11.17 5.69
CA ILE A 67 0.10 -10.18 6.74
C ILE A 67 1.14 -9.05 6.72
N THR A 68 0.76 -7.90 7.26
CA THR A 68 1.70 -6.80 7.50
C THR A 68 2.33 -6.92 8.89
N ILE A 69 3.63 -6.68 8.99
CA ILE A 69 4.36 -6.64 10.26
C ILE A 69 5.04 -5.29 10.42
N GLU A 70 5.04 -4.76 11.64
CA GLU A 70 5.75 -3.53 11.98
C GLU A 70 7.26 -3.79 12.03
N ARG A 71 8.07 -2.84 11.54
CA ARG A 71 9.54 -2.91 11.56
C ARG A 71 10.10 -1.64 12.18
N GLY A 72 10.91 -1.83 13.22
CA GLY A 72 11.66 -0.79 13.92
C GLY A 72 13.01 -0.53 13.29
#